data_AF-A0ABD0N5Q9-F1
#
_entry.id   AF-A0ABD0N5Q9-F1
#
_cell.length_a   1.000
_cell.length_b   1.000
_cell.length_c   1.000
_cell.angle_alpha   90.00
_cell.angle_beta   90.00
_cell.angle_gamma   90.00
#
_symmetry.space_group_name_H-M   'P 1'
#
loop_
_entity.id
_entity.type
_entity.pdbx_description
1 polymer ?
#
loop_
_entity_poly.entity_id
_entity_poly.type
_entity_poly.pdbx_seq_one_letter_code
_entity_poly.pdbx_strand_id
1 'polypeptide(L)' 'VQERVHSELDERVGRDRPLSLSDRSRLPFLDAVLCEVMRIRPVSPVLIPHVAMQDS' A
#
# COMPACT_ATOMS: atom_id res chain seq x y z
N VAL A 1 -10.34 5.55 -9.86
CA VAL A 1 -9.18 5.24 -8.98
C VAL A 1 -7.97 4.88 -9.81
N GLN A 2 -8.04 3.86 -10.67
CA GLN A 2 -6.92 3.42 -11.50
C GLN A 2 -6.31 4.53 -12.37
N GLU A 3 -7.13 5.30 -13.09
CA GLU A 3 -6.64 6.45 -13.89
C GLU A 3 -5.83 7.44 -13.05
N ARG A 4 -6.31 7.80 -11.86
CA ARG A 4 -5.63 8.73 -10.96
C ARG A 4 -4.30 8.19 -10.44
N VAL A 5 -4.19 6.87 -10.21
CA VAL A 5 -2.91 6.23 -9.86
C VAL A 5 -1.94 6.33 -11.04
N HIS A 6 -2.40 6.04 -12.26
CA HIS A 6 -1.56 6.17 -13.44
C HIS A 6 -1.13 7.62 -13.71
N SER A 7 -2.00 8.60 -13.48
CA SER A 7 -1.62 10.02 -13.56
C SER A 7 -0.54 10.37 -12.55
N GLU A 8 -0.66 9.95 -11.28
CA GLU A 8 0.40 10.19 -10.28
C GLU A 8 1.73 9.54 -10.68
N LEU A 9 1.70 8.33 -11.24
CA LEU A 9 2.89 7.63 -11.73
C LEU A 9 3.55 8.38 -12.90
N ASP A 10 2.76 8.78 -13.89
CA ASP A 10 3.25 9.53 -15.05
C ASP A 10 3.82 10.90 -14.64
N GLU A 11 3.18 11.60 -13.69
CA GLU A 11 3.63 12.92 -13.20
C GLU A 11 4.90 12.84 -12.34
N ARG A 12 5.03 11.81 -11.49
CA ARG A 12 6.10 11.74 -10.49
C ARG A 12 7.30 10.94 -10.98
N VAL A 13 7.08 9.81 -11.65
CA VAL A 13 8.16 8.90 -12.08
C VAL A 13 8.48 9.07 -13.57
N GLY A 14 7.47 9.39 -14.39
CA GLY A 14 7.59 9.39 -15.84
C GLY A 14 7.70 7.98 -16.41
N ARG A 15 8.07 7.88 -17.69
CA ARG A 15 8.10 6.60 -18.44
C ARG A 15 9.48 6.17 -18.92
N ASP A 16 10.51 6.97 -18.63
CA ASP A 16 11.88 6.75 -19.13
C ASP A 16 12.61 5.59 -18.42
N ARG A 17 12.11 5.17 -17.25
CA ARG A 17 12.70 4.09 -16.46
C ARG A 17 11.63 3.30 -15.69
N PRO A 18 11.92 2.04 -15.31
CA PRO A 18 11.05 1.29 -14.41
C PRO A 18 10.96 1.94 -13.02
N LEU A 19 9.88 1.64 -12.31
CA LEU A 19 9.69 2.03 -10.92
C LEU A 19 10.76 1.42 -10.01
N SER A 20 11.16 2.18 -9.00
CA SER A 20 12.06 1.74 -7.93
C SER A 20 11.41 1.95 -6.57
N LEU A 21 11.88 1.22 -5.54
CA LEU A 21 11.37 1.41 -4.17
C LEU A 21 11.65 2.81 -3.61
N SER A 22 12.71 3.49 -4.08
CA SER A 22 13.01 4.88 -3.71
C SER A 22 11.93 5.87 -4.17
N ASP A 23 11.11 5.53 -5.17
CA ASP A 23 10.04 6.40 -5.66
C ASP A 23 8.82 6.43 -4.73
N ARG A 24 8.71 5.49 -3.79
CA ARG A 24 7.53 5.33 -2.92
C ARG A 24 7.15 6.62 -2.18
N SER A 25 8.13 7.35 -1.64
CA SER A 25 7.89 8.61 -0.92
C SER A 25 7.25 9.71 -1.79
N ARG A 26 7.29 9.56 -3.12
CA ARG A 26 6.72 10.50 -4.09
C ARG A 26 5.33 10.09 -4.57
N LEU A 27 4.82 8.93 -4.15
CA LEU A 27 3.57 8.32 -4.61
C LEU A 27 2.53 8.14 -3.48
N PRO A 28 2.11 9.22 -2.79
CA PRO A 28 1.21 9.12 -1.65
C PRO A 28 -0.17 8.58 -2.01
N PHE A 29 -0.68 8.83 -3.23
CA PHE A 29 -1.99 8.31 -3.63
C PHE A 29 -1.93 6.80 -3.89
N LEU A 30 -0.88 6.30 -4.56
CA LEU A 30 -0.66 4.86 -4.68
C LEU A 30 -0.56 4.18 -3.29
N ASP A 31 0.19 4.76 -2.36
CA ASP A 31 0.30 4.23 -0.99
C ASP A 31 -1.06 4.21 -0.28
N ALA A 32 -1.87 5.26 -0.43
CA ALA A 32 -3.22 5.30 0.12
C ALA A 32 -4.12 4.19 -0.48
N VAL A 33 -4.03 3.94 -1.79
CA VAL A 33 -4.78 2.86 -2.45
C VAL A 33 -4.36 1.49 -1.91
N LEU A 34 -3.07 1.24 -1.72
CA LEU A 34 -2.58 -0.01 -1.13
C LEU A 34 -3.10 -0.20 0.30
N CYS A 35 -3.03 0.85 1.13
CA CYS A 35 -3.58 0.84 2.48
C CYS A 35 -5.08 0.53 2.49
N GLU A 36 -5.84 1.13 1.58
CA GLU A 36 -7.29 0.93 1.51
C GLU A 36 -7.67 -0.48 1.07
N VAL A 37 -6.92 -1.07 0.13
CA VAL A 37 -7.09 -2.48 -0.25
C VAL A 37 -6.82 -3.39 0.94
N MET A 38 -5.73 -3.17 1.67
CA MET A 38 -5.41 -3.95 2.88
C MET A 38 -6.44 -3.75 4.01
N ARG A 39 -7.09 -2.59 4.09
CA ARG A 39 -8.14 -2.30 5.07
C ARG A 39 -9.45 -3.03 4.74
N ILE A 40 -9.90 -3.00 3.48
CA ILE A 40 -11.17 -3.60 3.05
C ILE A 40 -11.04 -5.12 2.93
N ARG A 41 -9.92 -5.59 2.38
CA ARG A 41 -9.62 -7.00 2.14
C ARG A 41 -8.23 -7.31 2.69
N PRO A 42 -8.08 -7.40 4.03
CA PRO A 42 -6.82 -7.80 4.63
C PRO A 42 -6.44 -9.21 4.18
N VAL A 43 -5.14 -9.44 3.99
CA VAL A 43 -4.61 -10.75 3.60
C VAL A 43 -4.94 -11.82 4.65
N SER A 44 -4.93 -11.46 5.93
CA SER A 44 -5.43 -12.29 7.03
C SER A 44 -6.50 -11.53 7.83
N PRO A 45 -7.79 -11.93 7.73
CA PRO A 45 -8.87 -11.26 8.46
C PRO A 45 -8.79 -11.38 9.98
N VAL A 46 -8.16 -12.45 10.50
CA VAL A 46 -8.09 -12.76 11.94
C VAL A 46 -6.66 -12.81 12.47
N LEU A 47 -5.69 -12.39 11.66
CA LEU A 47 -4.25 -12.45 11.96
C LEU A 47 -3.82 -13.87 12.40
N ILE A 48 -2.75 -13.96 13.18
CA ILE A 48 -2.28 -15.20 13.80
C ILE A 48 -2.93 -15.27 15.18
N PRO A 49 -3.48 -16.41 15.63
CA PRO A 49 -4.05 -16.51 16.98
C PRO A 49 -3.01 -16.18 18.07
N HIS A 50 -3.41 -15.39 19.07
CA HIS A 50 -2.61 -15.08 20.26
C HIS A 50 -3.25 -15.70 21.51
N VAL A 51 -2.42 -16.03 22.51
CA VAL A 51 -2.85 -16.58 23.80
C VAL A 51 -2.16 -15.82 24.93
N ALA A 52 -2.90 -15.46 25.98
CA ALA A 52 -2.34 -14.83 27.17
C ALA A 52 -1.44 -15.81 27.92
N MET A 53 -0.26 -15.36 28.36
CA MET A 53 0.70 -16.22 29.06
C MET A 53 0.53 -16.24 30.58
N GLN A 54 -0.15 -15.24 31.15
CA GLN A 54 -0.38 -15.09 32.60
C GLN A 54 -1.74 -14.41 32.81
N ASP A 55 -2.43 -14.79 33.88
CA ASP A 55 -3.64 -14.10 34.37
C ASP A 55 -3.21 -13.00 35.35
N SER A 56 -3.87 -11.83 35.27
CA SER A 56 -3.61 -10.67 36.13
C SER A 56 -4.09 -10.83 37.56
#